data_AF-A0A532D6A8-F1
#
_entry.id   AF-A0A532D6A8-F1
#
_cell.length_a   1.000
_cell.length_b   1.000
_cell.length_c   1.000
_cell.angle_alpha   90.00
_cell.angle_beta   90.00
_cell.angle_gamma   90.00
#
_symmetry.space_group_name_H-M   'P 1'
#
loop_
_entity.id
_entity.type
_entity.pdbx_description
1 polymer ?
#
loop_
_entity_poly.entity_id
_entity_poly.type
_entity_poly.pdbx_seq_one_letter_code
_entity_poly.pdbx_strand_id
1 'polypeptide(L)'
;MLAELIHPIAAMDHEEWEFRPRPSNGGPDTCLRKMAYQAYDAPQKDPHGRFLVVLDDSSWHEELVLQWLERTVFHIHSRQLRIACGTTIWKGQPQTINGQIDGIVTDLFGVDRLLEIKAIEHFTFQRYADGAYPTNYFTQVVFYINGVLTLNPDLREALLLIKNKNQSAFLEYRLRYHPEEDRLTVVEITHSNGTHTFPNQEFIGLYRQALTRFAVLETHREAGSLPIRPYENVRNFHCDYCPFKKMCWEGMTRIPLAGQRPMRAELIPLAQEFIELDEKLGPLEKRWKDIKQLFQLELRANGVQNLYGGGYTVNSSVSSQNRLDESLLPKELVARSKRATPTERISIKQVQSATTHTAVPDAPTSLAS
;
A
#
# COMPACT_ATOMS: atom_id res chain seq x y z
N MET A 1 -17.66 27.14 2.00
CA MET A 1 -16.97 26.91 3.29
C MET A 1 -15.51 26.54 3.02
N LEU A 2 -14.55 26.87 3.89
CA LEU A 2 -13.11 26.66 3.60
C LEU A 2 -12.76 25.21 3.21
N ALA A 3 -13.37 24.21 3.85
CA ALA A 3 -13.11 22.78 3.56
C ALA A 3 -13.45 22.36 2.11
N GLU A 4 -14.41 23.03 1.46
CA GLU A 4 -14.80 22.76 0.08
C GLU A 4 -13.78 23.30 -0.93
N LEU A 5 -12.94 24.26 -0.51
CA LEU A 5 -11.97 24.94 -1.38
C LEU A 5 -10.60 24.25 -1.39
N ILE A 6 -10.23 23.55 -0.31
CA ILE A 6 -8.87 22.99 -0.16
C ILE A 6 -8.52 22.00 -1.28
N HIS A 7 -9.39 21.02 -1.56
CA HIS A 7 -9.09 20.02 -2.59
C HIS A 7 -9.11 20.61 -4.01
N PRO A 8 -10.08 21.46 -4.41
CA PRO A 8 -10.01 22.15 -5.69
C PRO A 8 -8.73 22.99 -5.86
N ILE A 9 -8.32 23.75 -4.84
CA ILE A 9 -7.07 24.56 -4.91
C ILE A 9 -5.86 23.65 -5.12
N ALA A 10 -5.73 22.58 -4.34
CA ALA A 10 -4.63 21.63 -4.51
C ALA A 10 -4.58 21.02 -5.93
N ALA A 11 -5.74 20.81 -6.56
CA ALA A 11 -5.81 20.32 -7.93
C ALA A 11 -5.42 21.38 -8.98
N MET A 12 -5.64 22.67 -8.69
CA MET A 12 -5.26 23.77 -9.59
C MET A 12 -3.74 23.97 -9.66
N ASP A 13 -3.05 23.78 -8.54
CA ASP A 13 -1.59 23.95 -8.45
C ASP A 13 -0.82 22.68 -8.84
N HIS A 14 -1.51 21.66 -9.35
CA HIS A 14 -0.88 20.41 -9.72
C HIS A 14 -0.05 20.55 -10.99
N GLU A 15 1.27 20.41 -10.86
CA GLU A 15 2.17 20.27 -11.99
C GLU A 15 2.43 18.79 -12.33
N GLU A 16 2.27 18.44 -13.60
CA GLU A 16 2.69 17.16 -14.13
C GLU A 16 4.18 17.19 -14.48
N TRP A 17 4.92 16.22 -13.96
CA TRP A 17 6.34 16.07 -14.24
C TRP A 17 6.57 14.94 -15.23
N GLU A 18 7.43 15.17 -16.21
CA GLU A 18 7.88 14.14 -17.13
C GLU A 18 8.42 12.94 -16.35
N PHE A 19 7.98 11.74 -16.73
CA PHE A 19 8.48 10.54 -16.11
C PHE A 19 9.97 10.36 -16.40
N ARG A 20 10.73 10.02 -15.36
CA ARG A 20 12.11 9.56 -15.46
C ARG A 20 12.37 8.41 -14.49
N PRO A 21 13.30 7.48 -14.82
CA PRO A 21 13.79 6.49 -13.87
C PRO A 21 14.31 7.18 -12.60
N ARG A 22 13.80 6.74 -11.44
CA ARG A 22 14.18 7.29 -10.13
C ARG A 22 14.11 6.20 -9.06
N PRO A 23 14.90 6.30 -7.98
CA PRO A 23 14.97 5.28 -6.94
C PRO A 23 13.62 4.83 -6.39
N SER A 24 12.71 5.78 -6.12
CA SER A 24 11.36 5.50 -5.58
C SER A 24 10.46 4.66 -6.51
N ASN A 25 10.78 4.58 -7.81
CA ASN A 25 10.02 3.82 -8.79
C ASN A 25 10.64 2.43 -9.07
N GLY A 26 11.87 2.20 -8.62
CA GLY A 26 12.64 0.99 -8.94
C GLY A 26 12.18 -0.27 -8.21
N GLY A 27 11.41 -0.11 -7.13
CA GLY A 27 11.00 -1.20 -6.26
C GLY A 27 10.17 -2.30 -6.95
N PRO A 28 10.23 -3.54 -6.42
CA PRO A 28 9.58 -4.71 -7.03
C PRO A 28 8.05 -4.61 -7.05
N ASP A 29 7.44 -3.97 -6.05
CA ASP A 29 5.98 -3.87 -5.93
C ASP A 29 5.40 -2.73 -6.82
N THR A 30 6.26 -1.92 -7.44
CA THR A 30 5.83 -0.90 -8.40
C THR A 30 5.29 -1.56 -9.68
N CYS A 31 4.08 -1.19 -10.11
CA CYS A 31 3.51 -1.72 -11.34
C CYS A 31 4.29 -1.22 -12.58
N LEU A 32 5.02 -2.12 -13.24
CA LEU A 32 5.82 -1.81 -14.43
C LEU A 32 4.97 -1.27 -15.59
N ARG A 33 3.74 -1.77 -15.74
CA ARG A 33 2.80 -1.28 -16.76
C ARG A 33 2.33 0.15 -16.48
N LYS A 34 2.17 0.54 -15.22
CA LYS A 34 1.92 1.95 -14.84
C LYS A 34 3.09 2.83 -15.29
N MET A 35 4.33 2.41 -15.01
CA MET A 35 5.51 3.15 -15.44
C MET A 35 5.60 3.24 -16.96
N ALA A 36 5.22 2.19 -17.70
CA ALA A 36 5.16 2.22 -19.17
C ALA A 36 4.18 3.27 -19.68
N TYR A 37 2.97 3.36 -19.11
CA TYR A 37 2.04 4.43 -19.48
C TYR A 37 2.61 5.83 -19.23
N GLN A 38 3.27 6.04 -18.08
CA GLN A 38 3.93 7.32 -17.78
C GLN A 38 5.09 7.61 -18.74
N ALA A 39 5.85 6.59 -19.13
CA ALA A 39 6.94 6.69 -20.10
C ALA A 39 6.47 7.09 -21.51
N TYR A 40 5.21 6.84 -21.84
CA TYR A 40 4.58 7.17 -23.12
C TYR A 40 3.84 8.51 -23.11
N ASP A 41 3.84 9.23 -21.99
CA ASP A 41 2.97 10.39 -21.80
C ASP A 41 1.51 10.04 -22.13
N ALA A 42 1.08 8.82 -21.76
CA ALA A 42 -0.27 8.34 -22.04
C ALA A 42 -1.28 9.20 -21.27
N PRO A 43 -2.48 9.47 -21.84
CA PRO A 43 -3.51 10.22 -21.15
C PRO A 43 -3.83 9.60 -19.78
N GLN A 44 -3.64 10.40 -18.74
CA GLN A 44 -3.91 9.99 -17.36
C GLN A 44 -5.16 10.69 -16.83
N LYS A 45 -5.84 10.06 -15.87
CA LYS A 45 -6.89 10.74 -15.13
C LYS A 45 -6.24 11.71 -14.16
N ASP A 46 -6.70 12.96 -14.16
CA ASP A 46 -6.26 13.96 -13.18
C ASP A 46 -6.34 13.41 -11.75
N PRO A 47 -5.28 13.60 -10.95
CA PRO A 47 -5.33 13.22 -9.56
C PRO A 47 -6.44 13.99 -8.85
N HIS A 48 -7.21 13.27 -8.03
CA HIS A 48 -8.22 13.92 -7.21
C HIS A 48 -7.52 14.87 -6.21
N GLY A 49 -7.98 16.10 -6.02
CA GLY A 49 -7.32 17.08 -5.14
C GLY A 49 -7.02 16.57 -3.72
N ARG A 50 -7.92 15.73 -3.16
CA ARG A 50 -7.67 14.99 -1.91
C ARG A 50 -6.38 14.16 -1.92
N PHE A 51 -6.06 13.49 -3.02
CA PHE A 51 -4.84 12.70 -3.14
C PHE A 51 -3.60 13.60 -3.11
N LEU A 52 -3.64 14.76 -3.75
CA LEU A 52 -2.55 15.74 -3.72
C LEU A 52 -2.29 16.25 -2.31
N VAL A 53 -3.34 16.62 -1.58
CA VAL A 53 -3.23 17.02 -0.16
C VAL A 53 -2.62 15.92 0.70
N VAL A 54 -2.92 14.64 0.42
CA VAL A 54 -2.30 13.51 1.13
C VAL A 54 -0.80 13.38 0.80
N LEU A 55 -0.37 13.74 -0.40
CA LEU A 55 1.05 13.78 -0.76
C LEU A 55 1.76 14.92 -0.03
N ASP A 56 1.20 16.13 -0.03
CA ASP A 56 1.75 17.31 0.66
C ASP A 56 1.85 17.08 2.17
N ASP A 57 0.82 16.46 2.76
CA ASP A 57 0.80 16.05 4.16
C ASP A 57 1.98 15.10 4.50
N SER A 58 2.43 14.27 3.55
CA SER A 58 3.62 13.43 3.76
C SER A 58 4.88 14.27 3.96
N SER A 59 5.06 15.33 3.17
CA SER A 59 6.21 16.24 3.26
C SER A 59 6.23 17.00 4.57
N TRP A 60 5.09 17.43 5.08
CA TRP A 60 4.99 18.07 6.39
C TRP A 60 5.33 17.11 7.54
N HIS A 61 4.93 15.84 7.42
CA HIS A 61 5.30 14.83 8.39
C HIS A 61 6.81 14.56 8.41
N GLU A 62 7.47 14.56 7.26
CA GLU A 62 8.93 14.44 7.17
C GLU A 62 9.62 15.60 7.89
N GLU A 63 9.25 16.84 7.58
CA GLU A 63 9.83 18.04 8.21
C GLU A 63 9.64 18.01 9.73
N LEU A 64 8.44 17.65 10.20
CA LEU A 64 8.16 17.55 11.63
C LEU A 64 9.03 16.49 12.31
N VAL A 65 9.27 15.34 11.67
CA VAL A 65 10.12 14.28 12.22
C VAL A 65 11.56 14.75 12.34
N LEU A 66 12.09 15.43 11.31
CA LEU A 66 13.43 16.03 11.36
C LEU A 66 13.56 17.02 12.53
N GLN A 67 12.56 17.89 12.73
CA GLN A 67 12.53 18.82 13.87
C GLN A 67 12.52 18.13 15.24
N TRP A 68 11.88 16.95 15.36
CA TRP A 68 11.92 16.17 16.60
C TRP A 68 13.28 15.53 16.82
N LEU A 69 13.89 14.98 15.76
CA LEU A 69 15.21 14.38 15.84
C LEU A 69 16.30 15.41 16.21
N GLU A 70 16.18 16.65 15.75
CA GLU A 70 17.09 17.76 16.13
C GLU A 70 17.06 18.07 17.64
N ARG A 71 16.04 17.62 18.38
CA ARG A 71 15.94 17.76 19.85
C ARG A 71 16.57 16.59 20.61
N THR A 72 17.06 15.60 19.88
CA THR A 72 17.71 14.42 20.47
C THR A 72 19.22 14.62 20.50
N VAL A 73 19.94 13.57 20.86
CA VAL A 73 21.40 13.52 20.82
C VAL A 73 21.96 13.28 19.41
N PHE A 74 21.11 12.94 18.44
CA PHE A 74 21.52 12.73 17.06
C PHE A 74 21.77 14.06 16.36
N HIS A 75 22.83 14.11 15.55
CA HIS A 75 23.09 15.25 14.67
C HIS A 75 22.62 14.92 13.25
N ILE A 76 21.75 15.74 12.68
CA ILE A 76 21.31 15.59 11.29
C ILE A 76 22.05 16.62 10.43
N HIS A 77 22.67 16.14 9.36
CA HIS A 77 23.32 16.98 8.36
C HIS A 77 23.02 16.47 6.94
N SER A 78 23.51 17.18 5.92
CA SER A 78 23.32 16.82 4.50
C SER A 78 21.84 16.61 4.13
N ARG A 79 20.93 17.38 4.75
CA ARG A 79 19.48 17.31 4.50
C ARG A 79 19.18 17.59 3.03
N GLN A 80 18.26 16.83 2.45
CA GLN A 80 17.77 17.05 1.08
C GLN A 80 18.88 17.03 0.02
N LEU A 81 19.99 16.33 0.30
CA LEU A 81 21.13 16.26 -0.60
C LEU A 81 20.78 15.45 -1.86
N ARG A 82 21.03 16.04 -3.02
CA ARG A 82 20.91 15.34 -4.31
C ARG A 82 22.15 14.49 -4.55
N ILE A 83 21.94 13.25 -4.94
CA ILE A 83 22.99 12.27 -5.19
C ILE A 83 22.76 11.53 -6.51
N ALA A 84 23.85 11.19 -7.20
CA ALA A 84 23.82 10.31 -8.35
C ALA A 84 23.86 8.86 -7.87
N CYS A 85 22.74 8.15 -8.01
CA CYS A 85 22.58 6.80 -7.47
C CYS A 85 22.93 5.68 -8.46
N GLY A 86 23.21 6.02 -9.72
CA GLY A 86 23.51 5.07 -10.78
C GLY A 86 23.21 5.62 -12.17
N THR A 87 23.33 4.77 -13.18
CA THR A 87 23.05 5.10 -14.58
C THR A 87 22.16 4.03 -15.20
N THR A 88 21.23 4.44 -16.05
CA THR A 88 20.41 3.55 -16.89
C THR A 88 20.32 4.12 -18.31
N ILE A 89 19.62 3.43 -19.20
CA ILE A 89 19.27 3.97 -20.51
C ILE A 89 17.84 4.50 -20.44
N TRP A 90 17.64 5.73 -20.90
CA TRP A 90 16.34 6.36 -20.99
C TRP A 90 16.26 7.15 -22.29
N LYS A 91 15.19 6.91 -23.07
CA LYS A 91 15.02 7.52 -24.39
C LYS A 91 16.25 7.31 -25.31
N GLY A 92 16.81 6.09 -25.27
CA GLY A 92 18.00 5.71 -26.04
C GLY A 92 19.33 6.37 -25.61
N GLN A 93 19.34 7.12 -24.51
CA GLN A 93 20.54 7.82 -24.02
C GLN A 93 20.91 7.39 -22.60
N PRO A 94 22.21 7.40 -22.23
CA PRO A 94 22.62 7.23 -20.84
C PRO A 94 22.00 8.32 -19.95
N GLN A 95 21.27 7.89 -18.94
CA GLN A 95 20.57 8.75 -17.99
C GLN A 95 21.06 8.45 -16.58
N THR A 96 21.51 9.50 -15.88
CA THR A 96 21.83 9.40 -14.45
C THR A 96 20.53 9.26 -13.66
N ILE A 97 20.48 8.26 -12.78
CA ILE A 97 19.42 8.07 -11.80
C ILE A 97 19.77 8.95 -10.60
N ASN A 98 19.05 10.06 -10.46
CA ASN A 98 19.25 10.97 -9.33
C ASN A 98 18.29 10.62 -8.19
N GLY A 99 18.81 10.66 -6.97
CA GLY A 99 18.06 10.58 -5.72
C GLY A 99 18.18 11.87 -4.91
N GLN A 100 17.31 12.00 -3.92
CA GLN A 100 17.35 13.05 -2.91
C GLN A 100 17.14 12.36 -1.57
N ILE A 101 18.17 12.39 -0.72
CA ILE A 101 18.12 11.77 0.60
C ILE A 101 17.51 12.74 1.60
N ASP A 102 16.82 12.22 2.62
CA ASP A 102 16.23 13.07 3.64
C ASP A 102 17.31 13.64 4.57
N GLY A 103 18.38 12.87 4.82
CA GLY A 103 19.62 13.37 5.43
C GLY A 103 20.64 12.27 5.75
N ILE A 104 21.72 12.68 6.41
CA ILE A 104 22.64 11.78 7.14
C ILE A 104 22.47 12.09 8.63
N VAL A 105 22.39 11.03 9.43
CA VAL A 105 22.28 11.12 10.89
C VAL A 105 23.52 10.52 11.54
N THR A 106 24.15 11.31 12.41
CA THR A 106 25.33 10.92 13.20
C THR A 106 24.89 10.65 14.64
N ASP A 107 25.25 9.48 15.18
CA ASP A 107 24.97 9.13 16.57
C ASP A 107 26.02 9.68 17.56
N LEU A 108 25.79 9.45 18.86
CA LEU A 108 26.70 9.90 19.94
C LEU A 108 28.12 9.30 19.85
N PHE A 109 28.30 8.22 19.10
CA PHE A 109 29.60 7.57 18.88
C PHE A 109 30.26 8.04 17.59
N GLY A 110 29.67 9.01 16.88
CA GLY A 110 30.19 9.54 15.63
C GLY A 110 29.92 8.62 14.44
N VAL A 111 28.97 7.68 14.53
CA VAL A 111 28.64 6.79 13.41
C VAL A 111 27.57 7.42 12.54
N ASP A 112 27.94 7.68 11.29
CA ASP A 112 27.03 8.18 10.26
C ASP A 112 26.17 7.07 9.68
N ARG A 113 24.87 7.36 9.52
CA ARG A 113 23.91 6.52 8.81
C ARG A 113 23.09 7.37 7.86
N LEU A 114 22.73 6.81 6.72
CA LEU A 114 21.74 7.46 5.85
C LEU A 114 20.38 7.47 6.55
N LEU A 115 19.67 8.59 6.51
CA LEU A 115 18.33 8.72 7.03
C LEU A 115 17.33 8.83 5.87
N GLU A 116 16.35 7.94 5.86
CA GLU A 116 15.20 7.97 4.96
C GLU A 116 13.92 7.93 5.80
N ILE A 117 13.00 8.85 5.59
CA ILE A 117 11.75 9.02 6.32
C ILE A 117 10.58 8.77 5.37
N LYS A 118 9.59 8.01 5.83
CA LYS A 118 8.36 7.75 5.08
C LYS A 118 7.15 7.95 5.96
N ALA A 119 6.26 8.85 5.57
CA ALA A 119 4.96 9.01 6.21
C ALA A 119 3.89 8.26 5.42
N ILE A 120 3.25 7.26 6.03
CA ILE A 120 2.28 6.39 5.35
C ILE A 120 0.98 6.25 6.16
N GLU A 121 -0.08 5.85 5.47
CA GLU A 121 -1.38 5.59 6.07
C GLU A 121 -1.37 4.36 6.99
N HIS A 122 -2.33 4.34 7.91
CA HIS A 122 -2.42 3.33 8.97
C HIS A 122 -2.41 1.88 8.46
N PHE A 123 -3.09 1.55 7.36
CA PHE A 123 -3.17 0.17 6.88
C PHE A 123 -1.82 -0.36 6.35
N THR A 124 -1.08 0.45 5.59
CA THR A 124 0.24 0.06 5.11
C THR A 124 1.25 0.01 6.26
N PHE A 125 1.15 0.94 7.23
CA PHE A 125 1.94 0.89 8.45
C PHE A 125 1.69 -0.39 9.23
N GLN A 126 0.42 -0.75 9.48
CA GLN A 126 0.08 -1.96 10.23
C GLN A 126 0.59 -3.21 9.52
N ARG A 127 0.47 -3.27 8.19
CA ARG A 127 1.03 -4.37 7.40
C ARG A 127 2.54 -4.54 7.62
N TYR A 128 3.29 -3.45 7.68
CA TYR A 128 4.73 -3.49 7.96
C TYR A 128 5.05 -3.84 9.41
N ALA A 129 4.28 -3.29 10.36
CA ALA A 129 4.38 -3.62 11.77
C ALA A 129 4.05 -5.10 12.06
N ASP A 130 3.19 -5.73 11.25
CA ASP A 130 2.82 -7.15 11.33
C ASP A 130 3.85 -8.07 10.63
N GLY A 131 4.97 -7.53 10.15
CA GLY A 131 6.11 -8.30 9.63
C GLY A 131 6.27 -8.30 8.12
N ALA A 132 5.43 -7.61 7.35
CA ALA A 132 5.71 -7.40 5.93
C ALA A 132 6.88 -6.42 5.74
N TYR A 133 7.69 -6.63 4.71
CA TYR A 133 8.82 -5.75 4.42
C TYR A 133 8.47 -4.68 3.38
N PRO A 134 8.87 -3.40 3.59
CA PRO A 134 8.68 -2.32 2.63
C PRO A 134 9.73 -2.36 1.51
N THR A 135 9.72 -3.42 0.69
CA THR A 135 10.75 -3.68 -0.33
C THR A 135 10.96 -2.54 -1.31
N ASN A 136 9.91 -1.77 -1.65
CA ASN A 136 10.07 -0.56 -2.47
C ASN A 136 10.94 0.51 -1.79
N TYR A 137 10.77 0.73 -0.49
CA TYR A 137 11.60 1.67 0.27
C TYR A 137 13.00 1.11 0.49
N PHE A 138 13.14 -0.20 0.66
CA PHE A 138 14.45 -0.86 0.69
C PHE A 138 15.23 -0.67 -0.62
N THR A 139 14.58 -0.83 -1.77
CA THR A 139 15.20 -0.53 -3.07
C THR A 139 15.63 0.93 -3.15
N GLN A 140 14.81 1.87 -2.68
CA GLN A 140 15.15 3.29 -2.66
C GLN A 140 16.40 3.56 -1.78
N VAL A 141 16.42 3.02 -0.56
CA VAL A 141 17.58 3.12 0.36
C VAL A 141 18.84 2.54 -0.27
N VAL A 142 18.74 1.39 -0.95
CA VAL A 142 19.87 0.77 -1.64
C VAL A 142 20.45 1.68 -2.74
N PHE A 143 19.62 2.32 -3.55
CA PHE A 143 20.09 3.35 -4.50
C PHE A 143 20.78 4.50 -3.77
N TYR A 144 20.22 4.94 -2.65
CA TYR A 144 20.75 6.08 -1.93
C TYR A 144 22.10 5.78 -1.28
N ILE A 145 22.27 4.61 -0.67
CA ILE A 145 23.58 4.18 -0.17
C ILE A 145 24.57 4.13 -1.34
N ASN A 146 24.24 3.48 -2.47
CA ASN A 146 25.12 3.47 -3.65
C ASN A 146 25.57 4.88 -4.08
N GLY A 147 24.67 5.86 -4.06
CA GLY A 147 25.01 7.24 -4.39
C GLY A 147 25.89 7.91 -3.31
N VAL A 148 25.57 7.73 -2.04
CA VAL A 148 26.32 8.32 -0.91
C VAL A 148 27.74 7.75 -0.81
N LEU A 149 27.97 6.51 -1.24
CA LEU A 149 29.31 5.91 -1.24
C LEU A 149 30.35 6.66 -2.07
N THR A 150 29.91 7.45 -3.04
CA THR A 150 30.80 8.33 -3.81
C THR A 150 31.32 9.51 -2.99
N LEU A 151 30.64 9.85 -1.89
CA LEU A 151 30.95 10.96 -0.99
C LEU A 151 31.52 10.47 0.34
N ASN A 152 30.99 9.37 0.88
CA ASN A 152 31.45 8.71 2.10
C ASN A 152 31.60 7.21 1.83
N PRO A 153 32.82 6.75 1.48
CA PRO A 153 33.09 5.35 1.14
C PRO A 153 32.92 4.35 2.28
N ASP A 154 32.61 4.78 3.50
CA ASP A 154 32.42 3.91 4.67
C ASP A 154 30.95 3.78 5.10
N LEU A 155 30.06 4.65 4.58
CA LEU A 155 28.64 4.63 4.94
C LEU A 155 27.93 3.44 4.30
N ARG A 156 27.76 2.35 5.08
CA ARG A 156 27.02 1.14 4.66
C ARG A 156 25.68 0.95 5.36
N GLU A 157 25.37 1.79 6.35
CA GLU A 157 24.14 1.67 7.14
C GLU A 157 23.16 2.81 6.85
N ALA A 158 21.88 2.47 6.93
CA ALA A 158 20.78 3.41 6.83
C ALA A 158 19.72 3.15 7.91
N LEU A 159 19.03 4.20 8.32
CA LEU A 159 17.81 4.17 9.10
C LEU A 159 16.65 4.54 8.18
N LEU A 160 15.77 3.58 7.92
CA LEU A 160 14.47 3.83 7.29
C LEU A 160 13.42 4.02 8.40
N LEU A 161 13.01 5.26 8.62
CA LEU A 161 12.05 5.64 9.64
C LEU A 161 10.66 5.83 9.02
N ILE A 162 9.74 4.94 9.36
CA ILE A 162 8.36 4.97 8.89
C ILE A 162 7.45 5.53 9.98
N LYS A 163 6.75 6.64 9.67
CA LYS A 163 5.75 7.25 10.53
C LYS A 163 4.34 6.86 10.09
N ASN A 164 3.52 6.46 11.04
CA ASN A 164 2.07 6.38 10.86
C ASN A 164 1.46 7.79 10.88
N LYS A 165 0.82 8.20 9.78
CA LYS A 165 0.15 9.51 9.68
C LYS A 165 -0.99 9.67 10.68
N ASN A 166 -1.72 8.60 10.96
CA ASN A 166 -2.95 8.64 11.76
C ASN A 166 -2.72 8.62 13.27
N GLN A 167 -1.68 7.94 13.73
CA GLN A 167 -1.47 7.65 15.16
C GLN A 167 -0.13 8.16 15.69
N SER A 168 0.73 8.72 14.82
CA SER A 168 2.08 9.16 15.17
C SER A 168 2.98 8.07 15.79
N ALA A 169 2.65 6.80 15.58
CA ALA A 169 3.53 5.68 15.85
C ALA A 169 4.68 5.64 14.84
N PHE A 170 5.83 5.09 15.26
CA PHE A 170 7.00 4.91 14.40
C PHE A 170 7.41 3.45 14.31
N LEU A 171 7.97 3.11 13.14
CA LEU A 171 8.63 1.86 12.83
C LEU A 171 9.95 2.19 12.14
N GLU A 172 11.07 1.82 12.74
CA GLU A 172 12.40 2.05 12.21
C GLU A 172 13.01 0.73 11.73
N TYR A 173 13.65 0.75 10.57
CA TYR A 173 14.51 -0.33 10.10
C TYR A 173 15.95 0.14 10.07
N ARG A 174 16.83 -0.53 10.81
CA ARG A 174 18.27 -0.40 10.64
C ARG A 174 18.74 -1.36 9.56
N LEU A 175 19.19 -0.79 8.46
CA LEU A 175 19.55 -1.49 7.25
C LEU A 175 21.06 -1.42 7.04
N ARG A 176 21.67 -2.52 6.61
CA ARG A 176 23.07 -2.57 6.17
C ARG A 176 23.13 -3.05 4.73
N TYR A 177 23.82 -2.33 3.87
CA TYR A 177 23.92 -2.69 2.45
C TYR A 177 25.38 -2.95 2.05
N HIS A 178 25.57 -4.01 1.28
CA HIS A 178 26.83 -4.46 0.70
C HIS A 178 26.75 -4.34 -0.84
N PRO A 179 27.22 -3.24 -1.43
CA PRO A 179 27.09 -2.96 -2.86
C PRO A 179 27.71 -3.99 -3.79
N GLU A 180 28.88 -4.52 -3.40
CA GLU A 180 29.63 -5.54 -4.11
C GLU A 180 28.78 -6.80 -4.37
N GLU A 181 27.99 -7.18 -3.36
CA GLU A 181 27.13 -8.37 -3.39
C GLU A 181 25.68 -8.04 -3.75
N ASP A 182 25.33 -6.74 -3.86
CA ASP A 182 23.94 -6.25 -3.95
C ASP A 182 23.06 -6.89 -2.86
N ARG A 183 23.55 -6.86 -1.61
CA ARG A 183 22.89 -7.49 -0.46
C ARG A 183 22.51 -6.44 0.57
N LEU A 184 21.21 -6.27 0.78
CA LEU A 184 20.66 -5.51 1.90
C LEU A 184 20.30 -6.45 3.04
N THR A 185 20.70 -6.13 4.26
CA THR A 185 20.34 -6.85 5.48
C THR A 185 19.50 -5.95 6.38
N VAL A 186 18.34 -6.43 6.82
CA VAL A 186 17.56 -5.82 7.89
C VAL A 186 18.17 -6.28 9.21
N VAL A 187 19.00 -5.42 9.79
CA VAL A 187 19.75 -5.74 11.02
C VAL A 187 18.81 -5.69 12.22
N GLU A 188 17.95 -4.66 12.27
CA GLU A 188 17.08 -4.40 13.41
C GLU A 188 15.80 -3.70 12.95
N ILE A 189 14.70 -4.00 13.63
CA ILE A 189 13.42 -3.31 13.49
C ILE A 189 13.01 -2.83 14.88
N THR A 190 12.78 -1.52 15.00
CA THR A 190 12.39 -0.86 16.26
C THR A 190 11.01 -0.26 16.13
N HIS A 191 10.12 -0.60 17.05
CA HIS A 191 8.80 0.03 17.18
C HIS A 191 8.87 1.16 18.22
N SER A 192 8.09 2.23 18.01
CA SER A 192 8.01 3.34 18.97
C SER A 192 7.46 2.96 20.36
N ASN A 193 6.95 1.75 20.54
CA ASN A 193 6.58 1.21 21.84
C ASN A 193 7.76 0.57 22.60
N GLY A 194 8.98 0.64 22.05
CA GLY A 194 10.19 0.06 22.62
C GLY A 194 10.40 -1.42 22.29
N THR A 195 9.64 -2.00 21.35
CA THR A 195 9.87 -3.38 20.89
C THR A 195 10.96 -3.40 19.83
N HIS A 196 11.93 -4.29 19.99
CA HIS A 196 13.03 -4.51 19.04
C HIS A 196 12.99 -5.94 18.51
N THR A 197 13.29 -6.11 17.22
CA THR A 197 13.53 -7.43 16.60
C THR A 197 14.79 -7.38 15.76
N PHE A 198 15.53 -8.48 15.71
CA PHE A 198 16.83 -8.58 15.01
C PHE A 198 16.77 -9.69 13.95
N PRO A 199 15.99 -9.51 12.87
CA PRO A 199 15.68 -10.60 11.96
C PRO A 199 16.90 -11.05 11.15
N ASN A 200 17.88 -10.17 10.91
CA ASN A 200 18.98 -10.40 9.97
C ASN A 200 18.47 -10.88 8.60
N GLN A 201 17.30 -10.38 8.18
CA GLN A 201 16.68 -10.77 6.92
C GLN A 201 17.44 -10.14 5.76
N GLU A 202 17.88 -10.97 4.82
CA GLU A 202 18.60 -10.53 3.64
C GLU A 202 17.67 -10.35 2.43
N PHE A 203 17.99 -9.36 1.61
CA PHE A 203 17.41 -9.09 0.30
C PHE A 203 18.55 -8.93 -0.70
N ILE A 204 18.60 -9.85 -1.66
CA ILE A 204 19.69 -9.91 -2.65
C ILE A 204 19.18 -9.43 -4.00
N GLY A 205 19.95 -8.55 -4.64
CA GLY A 205 19.72 -8.12 -6.00
C GLY A 205 18.80 -6.89 -6.13
N LEU A 206 18.46 -6.17 -5.06
CA LEU A 206 17.48 -5.08 -5.12
C LEU A 206 17.93 -3.95 -6.07
N TYR A 207 19.22 -3.60 -6.06
CA TYR A 207 19.75 -2.57 -6.94
C TYR A 207 19.73 -3.02 -8.41
N ARG A 208 20.31 -4.18 -8.70
CA ARG A 208 20.42 -4.73 -10.05
C ARG A 208 19.05 -5.02 -10.63
N GLN A 209 18.13 -5.58 -9.86
CA GLN A 209 16.75 -5.82 -10.29
C GLN A 209 16.03 -4.52 -10.68
N ALA A 210 16.23 -3.44 -9.93
CA ALA A 210 15.65 -2.15 -10.27
C ALA A 210 16.22 -1.59 -11.58
N LEU A 211 17.55 -1.70 -11.80
CA LEU A 211 18.17 -1.33 -13.08
C LEU A 211 17.64 -2.17 -14.24
N THR A 212 17.51 -3.49 -14.05
CA THR A 212 16.88 -4.38 -15.04
C THR A 212 15.45 -3.96 -15.35
N ARG A 213 14.67 -3.58 -14.34
CA ARG A 213 13.29 -3.10 -14.53
C ARG A 213 13.23 -1.82 -15.36
N PHE A 214 14.16 -0.88 -15.15
CA PHE A 214 14.26 0.32 -15.99
C PHE A 214 14.67 -0.03 -17.43
N ALA A 215 15.58 -0.99 -17.63
CA ALA A 215 15.94 -1.46 -18.97
C ALA A 215 14.75 -2.14 -19.69
N VAL A 216 13.98 -2.98 -18.99
CA VAL A 216 12.76 -3.60 -19.53
C VAL A 216 11.70 -2.55 -19.87
N LEU A 217 11.55 -1.53 -19.02
CA LEU A 217 10.67 -0.39 -19.30
C LEU A 217 11.07 0.32 -20.59
N GLU A 218 12.37 0.59 -20.78
CA GLU A 218 12.90 1.23 -21.99
C GLU A 218 12.68 0.36 -23.23
N THR A 219 12.91 -0.96 -23.13
CA THR A 219 12.62 -1.90 -24.23
C THR A 219 11.16 -1.86 -24.65
N HIS A 220 10.24 -1.84 -23.68
CA HIS A 220 8.83 -1.68 -23.98
C HIS A 220 8.55 -0.34 -24.66
N ARG A 221 9.10 0.76 -24.09
CA ARG A 221 8.95 2.13 -24.59
C ARG A 221 9.37 2.25 -26.06
N GLU A 222 10.54 1.72 -26.41
CA GLU A 222 11.05 1.73 -27.79
C GLU A 222 10.17 0.91 -28.73
N ALA A 223 9.66 -0.24 -28.26
CA ALA A 223 8.79 -1.11 -29.04
C ALA A 223 7.32 -0.63 -29.13
N GLY A 224 6.94 0.46 -28.45
CA GLY A 224 5.53 0.89 -28.36
C GLY A 224 4.62 -0.17 -27.74
N SER A 225 5.16 -1.04 -26.90
CA SER A 225 4.46 -2.18 -26.30
C SER A 225 4.25 -1.98 -24.80
N LEU A 226 3.43 -2.82 -24.17
CA LEU A 226 3.15 -2.73 -22.74
C LEU A 226 3.56 -4.02 -22.02
N PRO A 227 4.22 -3.92 -20.85
CA PRO A 227 4.52 -5.08 -20.00
C PRO A 227 3.24 -5.83 -19.60
N ILE A 228 3.36 -7.12 -19.32
CA ILE A 228 2.25 -7.94 -18.80
C ILE A 228 1.68 -7.32 -17.53
N ARG A 229 0.36 -7.41 -17.34
CA ARG A 229 -0.29 -6.92 -16.11
C ARG A 229 0.20 -7.77 -14.93
N PRO A 230 0.68 -7.16 -13.84
CA PRO A 230 1.16 -7.91 -12.68
C PRO A 230 0.02 -8.47 -11.80
N TYR A 231 -1.23 -8.10 -12.08
CA TYR A 231 -2.40 -8.49 -11.29
C TYR A 231 -3.46 -9.14 -12.16
N GLU A 232 -4.15 -10.14 -11.63
CA GLU A 232 -5.16 -10.93 -12.35
C GLU A 232 -6.43 -10.14 -12.65
N ASN A 233 -6.79 -9.18 -11.80
CA ASN A 233 -8.03 -8.42 -11.97
C ASN A 233 -7.93 -6.95 -11.52
N VAL A 234 -8.88 -6.16 -12.00
CA VAL A 234 -8.99 -4.69 -11.81
C VAL A 234 -9.26 -4.26 -10.37
N ARG A 235 -9.62 -5.18 -9.46
CA ARG A 235 -9.94 -4.90 -8.05
C ARG A 235 -8.72 -5.01 -7.12
N ASN A 236 -7.54 -5.29 -7.66
CA ASN A 236 -6.33 -5.22 -6.87
C ASN A 236 -6.14 -3.79 -6.36
N PHE A 237 -5.82 -3.61 -5.07
CA PHE A 237 -5.70 -2.30 -4.44
C PHE A 237 -4.67 -1.39 -5.13
N HIS A 238 -3.63 -1.95 -5.74
CA HIS A 238 -2.66 -1.18 -6.54
C HIS A 238 -3.30 -0.52 -7.76
N CYS A 239 -4.39 -1.09 -8.28
CA CYS A 239 -5.15 -0.53 -9.40
C CYS A 239 -6.11 0.57 -8.97
N ASP A 240 -6.57 0.62 -7.72
CA ASP A 240 -7.59 1.58 -7.27
C ASP A 240 -7.11 3.03 -7.32
N TYR A 241 -5.82 3.26 -7.07
CA TYR A 241 -5.17 4.56 -7.18
C TYR A 241 -4.37 4.74 -8.48
N CYS A 242 -4.48 3.81 -9.42
CA CYS A 242 -3.77 3.91 -10.69
C CYS A 242 -4.52 4.85 -11.65
N PRO A 243 -3.91 5.95 -12.12
CA PRO A 243 -4.61 6.90 -13.01
C PRO A 243 -4.90 6.28 -14.39
N PHE A 244 -4.19 5.21 -14.76
CA PHE A 244 -4.39 4.46 -15.99
C PHE A 244 -5.35 3.28 -15.84
N LYS A 245 -6.03 3.11 -14.70
CA LYS A 245 -6.91 1.94 -14.43
C LYS A 245 -7.91 1.71 -15.55
N LYS A 246 -8.62 2.73 -16.01
CA LYS A 246 -9.65 2.60 -17.05
C LYS A 246 -9.06 2.09 -18.36
N MET A 247 -8.03 2.77 -18.87
CA MET A 247 -7.32 2.42 -20.11
C MET A 247 -6.65 1.05 -20.03
N CYS A 248 -5.99 0.74 -18.90
CA CYS A 248 -5.27 -0.52 -18.72
C CYS A 248 -6.18 -1.75 -18.79
N TRP A 249 -7.44 -1.61 -18.41
CA TRP A 249 -8.43 -2.68 -18.39
C TRP A 249 -9.51 -2.54 -19.47
N GLU A 250 -9.37 -1.57 -20.37
CA GLU A 250 -10.26 -1.39 -21.52
C GLU A 250 -10.15 -2.57 -22.49
N GLY A 251 -11.27 -2.99 -23.08
CA GLY A 251 -11.32 -4.13 -24.00
C GLY A 251 -11.09 -5.50 -23.36
N MET A 252 -10.77 -5.60 -22.07
CA MET A 252 -10.75 -6.86 -21.34
C MET A 252 -12.19 -7.32 -21.11
N THR A 253 -12.71 -8.10 -22.06
CA THR A 253 -13.86 -8.95 -21.83
C THR A 253 -13.44 -9.93 -20.73
N ARG A 254 -14.00 -9.78 -19.53
CA ARG A 254 -13.92 -10.86 -18.54
C ARG A 254 -14.35 -12.11 -19.28
N ILE A 255 -13.53 -13.16 -19.30
CA ILE A 255 -13.99 -14.47 -19.75
C ILE A 255 -15.21 -14.74 -18.87
N PRO A 256 -16.43 -14.69 -19.41
CA PRO A 256 -17.60 -15.00 -18.62
C PRO A 256 -17.36 -16.42 -18.11
N LEU A 257 -17.63 -16.67 -16.83
CA LEU A 257 -17.92 -18.05 -16.45
C LEU A 257 -19.04 -18.48 -17.39
N ALA A 258 -18.74 -19.42 -18.30
CA ALA A 258 -19.67 -19.81 -19.34
C ALA A 258 -20.90 -20.42 -18.66
N GLY A 259 -22.08 -19.88 -18.99
CA GLY A 259 -23.38 -20.40 -18.56
C GLY A 259 -24.02 -19.61 -17.42
N GLN A 260 -25.04 -18.82 -17.77
CA GLN A 260 -26.10 -18.53 -16.80
C GLN A 260 -27.01 -19.77 -16.77
N ARG A 261 -27.14 -20.39 -15.60
CA ARG A 261 -28.14 -21.42 -15.37
C ARG A 261 -29.20 -20.83 -14.43
N PRO A 262 -30.50 -21.09 -14.67
CA PRO A 262 -31.53 -20.78 -13.69
C PRO A 262 -31.14 -21.33 -12.32
N MET A 263 -31.19 -20.47 -11.30
CA MET A 263 -31.03 -20.91 -9.92
C MET A 263 -32.08 -21.97 -9.63
N ARG A 264 -31.68 -23.10 -9.04
CA ARG A 264 -32.63 -24.15 -8.65
C ARG A 264 -33.65 -23.52 -7.69
N ALA A 265 -34.94 -23.79 -7.89
CA ALA A 265 -36.03 -23.14 -7.13
C ALA A 265 -35.84 -23.26 -5.61
N GLU A 266 -35.29 -24.39 -5.15
CA GLU A 266 -34.93 -24.68 -3.76
C GLU A 266 -33.86 -23.75 -3.14
N LEU A 267 -33.03 -23.08 -3.96
CA LEU A 267 -31.99 -22.16 -3.49
C LEU A 267 -32.46 -20.70 -3.43
N ILE A 268 -33.63 -20.39 -4.01
CA ILE A 268 -34.18 -19.03 -4.03
C ILE A 268 -34.52 -18.53 -2.61
N PRO A 269 -35.18 -19.31 -1.74
CA PRO A 269 -35.44 -18.89 -0.36
C PRO A 269 -34.15 -18.66 0.44
N LEU A 270 -33.12 -19.49 0.24
CA LEU A 270 -31.81 -19.34 0.90
C LEU A 270 -31.07 -18.08 0.45
N ALA A 271 -31.18 -17.71 -0.82
CA ALA A 271 -30.62 -16.46 -1.33
C ALA A 271 -31.31 -15.23 -0.76
N GLN A 272 -32.64 -15.30 -0.54
CA GLN A 272 -33.41 -14.25 0.13
C GLN A 272 -33.02 -14.13 1.60
N GLU A 273 -32.98 -15.25 2.32
CA GLU A 273 -32.55 -15.30 3.72
C GLU A 273 -31.12 -14.76 3.89
N PHE A 274 -30.20 -15.09 2.98
CA PHE A 274 -28.84 -14.56 2.99
C PHE A 274 -28.81 -13.03 2.87
N ILE A 275 -29.60 -12.44 1.96
CA ILE A 275 -29.68 -10.98 1.80
C ILE A 275 -30.26 -10.35 3.06
N GLU A 276 -31.35 -10.90 3.60
CA GLU A 276 -31.95 -10.39 4.84
C GLU A 276 -31.00 -10.47 6.03
N LEU A 277 -30.22 -11.54 6.15
CA LEU A 277 -29.23 -11.71 7.20
C LEU A 277 -28.07 -10.72 7.02
N ASP A 278 -27.57 -10.51 5.81
CA ASP A 278 -26.50 -9.56 5.51
C ASP A 278 -26.95 -8.11 5.82
N GLU A 279 -28.18 -7.77 5.46
CA GLU A 279 -28.81 -6.48 5.77
C GLU A 279 -29.05 -6.26 7.26
N LYS A 280 -29.34 -7.32 8.03
CA LYS A 280 -29.48 -7.26 9.50
C LYS A 280 -28.11 -7.25 10.20
N LEU A 281 -27.14 -7.99 9.68
CA LEU A 281 -25.79 -8.13 10.25
C LEU A 281 -25.04 -6.81 10.23
N GLY A 282 -25.06 -6.06 9.13
CA GLY A 282 -24.33 -4.78 9.04
C GLY A 282 -24.69 -3.80 10.18
N PRO A 283 -25.98 -3.45 10.38
CA PRO A 283 -26.43 -2.61 11.47
C PRO A 283 -26.18 -3.19 12.86
N LEU A 284 -26.35 -4.51 13.04
CA LEU A 284 -26.11 -5.19 14.32
C LEU A 284 -24.63 -5.24 14.68
N GLU A 285 -23.74 -5.49 13.73
CA GLU A 285 -22.29 -5.45 13.91
C GLU A 285 -21.82 -4.04 14.25
N LYS A 286 -22.37 -3.02 13.57
CA LYS A 286 -22.09 -1.63 13.88
C LYS A 286 -22.55 -1.30 15.30
N ARG A 287 -23.78 -1.64 15.66
CA ARG A 287 -24.32 -1.40 17.01
C ARG A 287 -23.54 -2.17 18.08
N TRP A 288 -23.11 -3.39 17.80
CA TRP A 288 -22.26 -4.18 18.69
C TRP A 288 -20.89 -3.52 18.89
N LYS A 289 -20.26 -3.02 17.83
CA LYS A 289 -19.00 -2.26 17.91
C LYS A 289 -19.18 -0.99 18.74
N ASP A 290 -20.26 -0.24 18.51
CA ASP A 290 -20.58 0.98 19.24
C ASP A 290 -20.77 0.69 20.74
N ILE A 291 -21.55 -0.34 21.09
CA ILE A 291 -21.77 -0.77 22.49
C ILE A 291 -20.45 -1.23 23.14
N LYS A 292 -19.65 -2.03 22.42
CA LYS A 292 -18.34 -2.48 22.90
C LYS A 292 -17.39 -1.30 23.15
N GLN A 293 -17.39 -0.31 22.27
CA GLN A 293 -16.56 0.89 22.42
C GLN A 293 -17.03 1.75 23.60
N LEU A 294 -18.34 1.87 23.82
CA LEU A 294 -18.89 2.56 25.00
C LEU A 294 -18.42 1.90 26.30
N PHE A 295 -18.52 0.58 26.42
CA PHE A 295 -18.01 -0.14 27.59
C PHE A 295 -16.49 0.00 27.77
N GLN A 296 -15.71 -0.03 26.67
CA GLN A 296 -14.26 0.18 26.73
C GLN A 296 -13.89 1.60 27.15
N LEU A 297 -14.64 2.61 26.70
CA LEU A 297 -14.46 4.00 27.10
C LEU A 297 -14.77 4.17 28.59
N GLU A 298 -15.86 3.57 29.07
CA GLU A 298 -16.26 3.62 30.48
C GLU A 298 -15.21 2.95 31.40
N LEU A 299 -14.74 1.75 31.03
CA LEU A 299 -13.65 1.06 31.74
C LEU A 299 -12.37 1.91 31.80
N ARG A 300 -11.99 2.56 30.68
CA ARG A 300 -10.81 3.42 30.59
C ARG A 300 -10.96 4.73 31.37
N ALA A 301 -12.10 5.40 31.26
CA ALA A 301 -12.38 6.67 31.92
C ALA A 301 -12.35 6.54 33.45
N ASN A 302 -12.76 5.37 33.96
CA ASN A 302 -12.73 5.05 35.37
C ASN A 302 -11.44 4.33 35.82
N GLY A 303 -10.52 4.01 34.90
CA GLY A 303 -9.26 3.34 35.23
C GLY A 303 -9.42 1.93 35.81
N VAL A 304 -10.51 1.23 35.49
CA VAL A 304 -10.85 -0.08 36.05
C VAL A 304 -10.85 -1.16 34.97
N GLN A 305 -10.51 -2.39 35.38
CA GLN A 305 -10.55 -3.54 34.47
C GLN A 305 -11.93 -4.17 34.36
N ASN A 306 -12.82 -3.92 35.33
CA ASN A 306 -14.15 -4.51 35.41
C ASN A 306 -15.20 -3.47 35.84
N LEU A 307 -16.42 -3.57 35.29
CA LEU A 307 -17.62 -2.86 35.73
C LEU A 307 -18.68 -3.88 36.19
N TYR A 308 -19.48 -3.54 37.20
CA TYR A 308 -20.56 -4.38 37.71
C TYR A 308 -21.84 -3.56 37.97
N GLY A 309 -23.00 -4.13 37.65
CA GLY A 309 -24.29 -3.48 37.89
C GLY A 309 -25.46 -4.18 37.20
N GLY A 310 -26.65 -4.12 37.80
CA GLY A 310 -27.87 -4.64 37.19
C GLY A 310 -27.88 -6.15 36.88
N GLY A 311 -27.06 -6.95 37.59
CA GLY A 311 -26.90 -8.38 37.33
C GLY A 311 -25.87 -8.73 36.24
N TYR A 312 -25.15 -7.74 35.70
CA TYR A 312 -24.13 -7.94 34.66
C TYR A 312 -22.74 -7.55 35.16
N THR A 313 -21.73 -8.19 34.57
CA THR A 313 -20.32 -7.85 34.77
C THR A 313 -19.66 -7.66 33.40
N VAL A 314 -18.95 -6.54 33.22
CA VAL A 314 -18.18 -6.25 32.00
C VAL A 314 -16.71 -6.24 32.36
N ASN A 315 -15.96 -7.20 31.82
CA ASN A 315 -14.54 -7.38 32.11
C ASN A 315 -13.70 -7.09 30.87
N SER A 316 -12.58 -6.41 31.04
CA SER A 316 -11.53 -6.28 30.04
C SER A 316 -10.36 -7.18 30.41
N SER A 317 -10.29 -8.36 29.79
CA SER A 317 -9.13 -9.25 29.91
C SER A 317 -8.14 -9.02 28.79
N VAL A 318 -6.86 -8.91 29.13
CA VAL A 318 -5.76 -9.01 28.16
C VAL A 318 -5.41 -10.49 28.05
N SER A 319 -5.64 -11.11 26.90
CA SER A 319 -5.21 -12.48 26.62
C SER A 319 -4.05 -12.48 25.65
N SER A 320 -2.99 -13.22 25.96
CA SER A 320 -2.01 -13.65 24.97
C SER A 320 -2.55 -14.85 24.21
N GLN A 321 -2.33 -14.89 22.90
CA GLN A 321 -2.71 -16.01 22.05
C GLN A 321 -1.44 -16.70 21.57
N ASN A 322 -1.28 -17.98 21.89
CA ASN A 322 -0.18 -18.77 21.34
C ASN A 322 -0.52 -19.13 19.89
N ARG A 323 0.19 -18.49 18.95
CA ARG A 323 0.14 -18.83 17.53
C ARG A 323 1.21 -19.87 17.23
N LEU A 324 0.87 -20.83 16.38
CA LEU A 324 1.84 -21.74 15.81
C LEU A 324 2.80 -20.93 14.92
N ASP A 325 4.08 -20.97 15.24
CA ASP A 325 5.12 -20.38 14.42
C ASP A 325 5.54 -21.40 13.35
N GLU A 326 5.00 -21.24 12.14
CA GLU A 326 5.30 -22.10 10.98
C GLU A 326 6.78 -22.08 10.60
N SER A 327 7.55 -21.05 11.02
CA SER A 327 8.96 -20.92 10.71
C SER A 327 9.86 -21.87 11.52
N LEU A 328 9.36 -22.38 12.64
CA LEU A 328 10.05 -23.35 13.49
C LEU A 328 9.83 -24.81 13.05
N LEU A 329 9.00 -25.02 12.03
CA LEU A 329 8.74 -26.34 11.46
C LEU A 329 9.68 -26.63 10.28
N PRO A 330 10.17 -27.87 10.11
CA PRO A 330 10.95 -28.24 8.94
C PRO A 330 10.20 -27.96 7.64
N LYS A 331 10.90 -27.39 6.64
CA LYS A 331 10.32 -26.96 5.35
C LYS A 331 9.52 -28.06 4.64
N GLU A 332 9.94 -29.32 4.79
CA GLU A 332 9.25 -30.50 4.27
C GLU A 332 7.91 -30.79 4.97
N LEU A 333 7.81 -30.53 6.27
CA LEU A 333 6.58 -30.66 7.06
C LEU A 333 5.58 -29.56 6.70
N VAL A 334 6.06 -28.32 6.52
CA VAL A 334 5.28 -27.15 6.06
C VAL A 334 4.74 -27.34 4.64
N ALA A 335 5.52 -27.94 3.74
CA ALA A 335 5.08 -28.27 2.39
C ALA A 335 4.03 -29.39 2.35
N ARG A 336 4.15 -30.40 3.25
CA ARG A 336 3.19 -31.52 3.37
C ARG A 336 1.91 -31.14 4.13
N SER A 337 1.94 -30.11 4.97
CA SER A 337 0.79 -29.62 5.74
C SER A 337 -0.02 -28.53 5.03
N LYS A 338 0.55 -27.86 4.02
CA LYS A 338 -0.15 -26.87 3.19
C LYS A 338 -1.05 -27.54 2.16
N ARG A 339 -2.36 -27.46 2.38
CA ARG A 339 -3.38 -27.74 1.35
C ARG A 339 -3.79 -26.44 0.67
N ALA A 340 -3.66 -26.38 -0.65
CA ALA A 340 -4.35 -25.38 -1.46
C ALA A 340 -5.86 -25.55 -1.22
N THR A 341 -6.44 -24.60 -0.50
CA THR A 341 -7.87 -24.61 -0.20
C THR A 341 -8.50 -23.60 -1.15
N PRO A 342 -9.24 -24.04 -2.18
CA PRO A 342 -9.95 -23.12 -3.06
C PRO A 342 -10.88 -22.27 -2.20
N THR A 343 -10.72 -20.95 -2.29
CA THR A 343 -11.56 -20.02 -1.56
C THR A 343 -12.70 -19.61 -2.48
N GLU A 344 -13.84 -20.26 -2.32
CA GLU A 344 -15.06 -19.86 -3.00
C GLU A 344 -15.64 -18.64 -2.28
N ARG A 345 -15.90 -17.57 -3.03
CA ARG A 345 -16.55 -16.38 -2.52
C ARG A 345 -17.92 -16.24 -3.15
N ILE A 346 -18.95 -16.41 -2.33
CA ILE A 346 -20.35 -16.24 -2.74
C ILE A 346 -20.72 -14.78 -2.53
N SER A 347 -21.36 -14.17 -3.54
CA SER A 347 -21.96 -12.84 -3.44
C SER A 347 -23.35 -12.91 -4.07
N ILE A 348 -24.37 -12.67 -3.26
CA ILE A 348 -25.78 -12.68 -3.68
C ILE A 348 -26.25 -11.23 -3.75
N LYS A 349 -26.95 -10.88 -4.83
CA LYS A 349 -27.56 -9.56 -5.03
C LYS A 349 -28.95 -9.73 -5.63
N GLN A 350 -29.89 -8.92 -5.17
CA GLN A 350 -31.21 -8.87 -5.79
C GLN A 350 -31.10 -8.19 -7.16
N VAL A 351 -31.54 -8.87 -8.21
CA VAL A 351 -31.68 -8.26 -9.54
C VAL A 351 -33.06 -7.62 -9.58
N GLN A 352 -33.12 -6.29 -9.69
CA GLN A 352 -34.40 -5.60 -9.88
C GLN A 352 -34.99 -6.07 -11.22
N SER A 353 -36.19 -6.63 -11.19
CA SER A 353 -36.92 -7.01 -12.40
C SER A 353 -37.16 -5.76 -13.23
N ALA A 354 -36.65 -5.74 -14.47
CA ALA A 354 -37.02 -4.74 -15.44
C ALA A 354 -38.55 -4.71 -15.56
N THR A 355 -39.14 -3.54 -15.31
CA THR A 355 -40.57 -3.31 -15.47
C THR A 355 -40.93 -3.56 -16.93
N THR A 356 -41.49 -4.73 -17.22
CA THR A 356 -42.02 -5.06 -18.54
C THR A 356 -43.24 -4.16 -18.75
N HIS A 357 -43.07 -3.05 -19.46
CA HIS A 357 -44.21 -2.31 -20.03
C HIS A 357 -44.89 -3.23 -21.04
N THR A 358 -45.95 -3.92 -20.61
CA THR A 358 -46.89 -4.55 -21.52
C THR A 358 -47.59 -3.43 -22.30
N ALA A 359 -47.17 -3.23 -23.54
CA ALA A 359 -47.93 -2.47 -24.52
C ALA A 359 -49.28 -3.16 -24.72
N VAL A 360 -50.36 -2.43 -24.43
CA VAL A 360 -51.72 -2.81 -24.78
C VAL A 360 -51.84 -2.72 -26.30
N PRO A 361 -52.33 -3.75 -27.01
CA PRO A 361 -52.56 -3.65 -28.45
C PRO A 361 -53.77 -2.76 -28.71
N ASP A 362 -53.61 -1.80 -29.61
CA ASP A 362 -54.68 -0.94 -30.11
C ASP A 362 -55.82 -1.78 -30.72
N ALA A 363 -57.05 -1.37 -30.39
CA ALA A 363 -58.28 -1.93 -30.96
C ALA A 363 -58.38 -1.59 -32.46
N PRO A 364 -58.92 -2.48 -33.31
CA PRO A 364 -59.06 -2.20 -34.73
C PRO A 364 -60.19 -1.19 -34.97
N THR A 365 -59.82 -0.09 -35.61
CA THR A 365 -60.75 0.92 -36.13
C THR A 365 -61.58 0.32 -37.26
N SER A 366 -62.88 0.19 -37.05
CA SER A 366 -63.85 -0.06 -38.11
C SER A 366 -63.94 1.15 -39.03
N LEU A 367 -63.60 0.98 -40.30
CA LEU A 367 -63.97 1.93 -41.37
C LEU A 367 -65.24 1.40 -42.04
N ALA A 368 -66.33 2.13 -41.84
CA ALA A 368 -67.53 2.07 -42.65
C ALA A 368 -67.41 3.17 -43.73
N SER A 369 -67.40 2.75 -44.99
CA SER A 369 -68.04 3.40 -46.15
C SER A 369 -67.65 2.66 -47.42
#